data_AF-A0A1Z5SVN0-F1
#
_entry.id   AF-A0A1Z5SVN0-F1
#
_cell.length_a   1.000
_cell.length_b   1.000
_cell.length_c   1.000
_cell.angle_alpha   90.00
_cell.angle_beta   90.00
_cell.angle_gamma   90.00
#
_symmetry.space_group_name_H-M   'P 1'
#
loop_
_entity.id
_entity.type
_entity.pdbx_description
1 polymer ?
#
loop_
_entity_poly.entity_id
_entity_poly.type
_entity_poly.pdbx_seq_one_letter_code
_entity_poly.pdbx_strand_id
1 'polypeptide(L)'
;MANMGEPILPSAASDQKYVTVSPMAGGFITLSDHHFVHPAEPGAKRTVPSLAFFIEHPGIKVFGHDPAKPFRMMFDLGLRKSKERYPEKLQRHIEGRGPYELSPGIAAQLKTGGLDPKDIDLVMLSHVHYDHHGDPEDFPNAKFKVGAGALNVLENGLGEIAPHQHFVPDTLPADGRSSELSDPATSEEWKPLGPFPAALDLFGDASVFVIDAPGHLPGHINLLCRTKDRWIMLCGDAFHDRRLLTGEKVIGTWQGPEGNRLCIHLNEPEAAESIRRLREFEQDPFDKVELVAAHEEGWWEKNKHLAFPKTL
;
A
#
# COMPACT_ATOMS: atom_id res chain seq x y z
N MET A 1 5.09 -23.34 -22.64
CA MET A 1 5.74 -22.39 -23.57
C MET A 1 5.03 -21.07 -23.38
N ALA A 2 5.69 -20.07 -22.80
CA ALA A 2 5.08 -18.76 -22.58
C ALA A 2 4.80 -18.12 -23.94
N ASN A 3 3.61 -17.55 -24.09
CA ASN A 3 3.14 -16.91 -25.31
C ASN A 3 3.96 -15.62 -25.50
N MET A 4 5.07 -15.70 -26.23
CA MET A 4 5.89 -14.53 -26.57
C MET A 4 5.17 -13.75 -27.68
N GLY A 5 4.45 -12.67 -27.34
CA GLY A 5 3.91 -11.81 -28.40
C GLY A 5 3.11 -10.57 -28.03
N GLU A 6 2.54 -10.42 -26.82
CA GLU A 6 1.62 -9.31 -26.54
C GLU A 6 1.83 -8.71 -25.13
N PRO A 7 1.55 -7.40 -24.93
CA PRO A 7 1.49 -6.79 -23.61
C PRO A 7 0.54 -7.54 -22.69
N ILE A 8 0.95 -7.69 -21.43
CA ILE A 8 0.11 -8.34 -20.41
C ILE A 8 -0.94 -7.38 -19.83
N LEU A 9 -0.74 -6.07 -20.01
CA LEU A 9 -1.69 -5.03 -19.62
C LEU A 9 -2.51 -4.52 -20.81
N PRO A 10 -3.75 -4.02 -20.56
CA PRO A 10 -4.58 -3.45 -21.60
C PRO A 10 -3.89 -2.31 -22.36
N SER A 11 -3.96 -2.36 -23.69
CA SER A 11 -3.59 -1.22 -24.54
C SER A 11 -4.44 0.01 -24.22
N ALA A 12 -3.91 1.20 -24.49
CA ALA A 12 -4.64 2.44 -24.24
C ALA A 12 -5.81 2.55 -25.22
N ALA A 13 -7.00 2.83 -24.70
CA ALA A 13 -8.12 3.24 -25.53
C ALA A 13 -7.83 4.59 -26.21
N SER A 14 -8.57 4.90 -27.28
CA SER A 14 -8.42 6.19 -27.98
C SER A 14 -8.71 7.42 -27.10
N ASP A 15 -9.57 7.25 -26.09
CA ASP A 15 -9.99 8.26 -25.12
C ASP A 15 -9.48 7.97 -23.69
N GLN A 16 -8.43 7.14 -23.58
CA GLN A 16 -7.84 6.68 -22.32
C GLN A 16 -7.62 7.83 -21.33
N LYS A 17 -8.12 7.64 -20.10
CA LYS A 17 -7.78 8.49 -18.97
C LYS A 17 -6.50 7.99 -18.30
N TYR A 18 -5.69 8.93 -17.86
CA TYR A 18 -4.46 8.65 -17.13
C TYR A 18 -4.53 9.35 -15.80
N VAL A 19 -4.11 8.65 -14.75
CA VAL A 19 -3.94 9.27 -13.44
C VAL A 19 -2.57 9.93 -13.32
N THR A 20 -2.47 10.92 -12.44
CA THR A 20 -1.19 11.33 -11.90
C THR A 20 -0.95 10.65 -10.55
N VAL A 21 0.31 10.38 -10.22
CA VAL A 21 0.70 9.74 -8.96
C VAL A 21 1.79 10.57 -8.31
N SER A 22 1.60 10.98 -7.06
CA SER A 22 2.55 11.80 -6.29
C SER A 22 2.96 11.06 -5.03
N PRO A 23 4.25 10.74 -4.82
CA PRO A 23 4.70 10.07 -3.61
C PRO A 23 4.77 11.05 -2.45
N MET A 24 4.48 10.56 -1.26
CA MET A 24 4.51 11.32 -0.01
C MET A 24 5.17 10.47 1.06
N ALA A 25 6.13 11.04 1.80
CA ALA A 25 6.67 10.36 2.97
C ALA A 25 5.70 10.54 4.13
N GLY A 26 4.94 9.51 4.47
CA GLY A 26 4.06 9.48 5.64
C GLY A 26 4.81 9.28 6.96
N GLY A 27 6.03 9.80 7.06
CA GLY A 27 6.97 9.56 8.15
C GLY A 27 7.99 8.46 7.85
N PHE A 28 8.85 8.20 8.83
CA PHE A 28 9.94 7.25 8.76
C PHE A 28 10.02 6.41 10.02
N ILE A 29 10.37 5.13 9.89
CA ILE A 29 10.59 4.19 10.99
C ILE A 29 11.85 3.37 10.73
N THR A 30 12.46 2.86 11.80
CA THR A 30 13.62 1.97 11.69
C THR A 30 13.23 0.51 11.84
N LEU A 31 13.52 -0.26 10.79
CA LEU A 31 13.27 -1.69 10.69
C LEU A 31 14.57 -2.46 10.91
N SER A 32 14.49 -3.59 11.64
CA SER A 32 15.65 -4.47 11.83
C SER A 32 15.64 -5.55 10.75
N ASP A 33 16.68 -5.60 9.91
CA ASP A 33 16.70 -6.40 8.67
C ASP A 33 16.36 -7.88 8.89
N HIS A 34 16.81 -8.47 10.01
CA HIS A 34 16.55 -9.88 10.32
C HIS A 34 15.06 -10.27 10.45
N HIS A 35 14.16 -9.30 10.68
CA HIS A 35 12.72 -9.55 10.67
C HIS A 35 12.10 -9.53 9.26
N PHE A 36 12.80 -8.98 8.26
CA PHE A 36 12.25 -8.71 6.93
C PHE A 36 12.98 -9.48 5.82
N VAL A 37 14.29 -9.70 5.95
CA VAL A 37 15.12 -10.36 4.94
C VAL A 37 16.04 -11.42 5.54
N HIS A 38 16.38 -12.42 4.73
CA HIS A 38 17.38 -13.45 5.04
C HIS A 38 18.28 -13.73 3.81
N PRO A 39 19.60 -13.95 4.01
CA PRO A 39 20.34 -13.70 5.24
C PRO A 39 20.46 -12.20 5.53
N ALA A 40 20.40 -11.82 6.81
CA ALA A 40 20.62 -10.44 7.26
C ALA A 40 21.94 -10.32 8.01
N GLU A 41 22.65 -9.20 7.85
CA GLU A 41 23.83 -8.90 8.66
C GLU A 41 23.42 -8.72 10.13
N PRO A 42 24.17 -9.28 11.10
CA PRO A 42 23.84 -9.15 12.52
C PRO A 42 23.67 -7.70 12.96
N GLY A 43 22.51 -7.36 13.52
CA GLY A 43 22.21 -6.01 14.01
C GLY A 43 21.93 -4.97 12.92
N ALA A 44 21.88 -5.35 11.63
CA ALA A 44 21.52 -4.44 10.56
C ALA A 44 20.11 -3.87 10.75
N LYS A 45 20.00 -2.56 10.55
CA LYS A 45 18.76 -1.80 10.62
C LYS A 45 18.74 -0.76 9.51
N ARG A 46 17.55 -0.42 9.03
CA ARG A 46 17.32 0.59 8.00
C ARG A 46 16.20 1.52 8.43
N THR A 47 16.42 2.82 8.35
CA THR A 47 15.36 3.82 8.48
C THR A 47 14.70 3.97 7.12
N VAL A 48 13.44 3.58 7.05
CA VAL A 48 12.66 3.51 5.82
C VAL A 48 11.46 4.46 5.91
N PRO A 49 10.97 4.99 4.78
CA PRO A 49 9.72 5.73 4.77
C PRO A 49 8.53 4.81 5.08
N SER A 50 7.42 5.39 5.50
CA SER A 50 6.08 4.82 5.32
C SER A 50 5.40 5.59 4.19
N LEU A 51 5.62 5.15 2.94
CA LEU A 51 5.15 5.88 1.76
C LEU A 51 3.62 5.83 1.65
N ALA A 52 3.06 6.97 1.28
CA ALA A 52 1.69 7.13 0.82
C ALA A 52 1.72 7.79 -0.57
N PHE A 53 0.62 7.66 -1.31
CA PHE A 53 0.55 8.19 -2.67
C PHE A 53 -0.73 8.96 -2.88
N PHE A 54 -0.60 10.22 -3.30
CA PHE A 54 -1.72 11.00 -3.81
C PHE A 54 -1.92 10.66 -5.30
N ILE A 55 -3.13 10.27 -5.66
CA ILE A 55 -3.51 9.88 -7.01
C ILE A 55 -4.66 10.78 -7.46
N GLU A 56 -4.49 11.45 -8.60
CA GLU A 56 -5.55 12.30 -9.17
C GLU A 56 -5.98 11.74 -10.54
N HIS A 57 -7.27 11.45 -10.64
CA HIS A 57 -7.93 11.09 -11.89
C HIS A 57 -8.61 12.34 -12.49
N PRO A 58 -8.53 12.61 -13.80
CA PRO A 58 -9.01 13.86 -14.41
C PRO A 58 -10.53 14.08 -14.31
N GLY A 59 -11.30 13.03 -14.05
CA GLY A 59 -12.74 13.08 -13.77
C GLY A 59 -13.44 11.78 -14.11
N ILE A 60 -14.28 11.29 -13.20
CA ILE A 60 -14.98 10.00 -13.32
C ILE A 60 -16.37 10.10 -12.69
N LYS A 61 -17.30 9.22 -13.09
CA LYS A 61 -18.69 9.17 -12.55
C LYS A 61 -18.87 8.17 -11.41
N VAL A 62 -17.87 7.34 -11.11
CA VAL A 62 -17.99 6.34 -10.04
C VAL A 62 -18.09 7.02 -8.67
N PHE A 63 -18.57 6.28 -7.68
CA PHE A 63 -18.77 6.77 -6.30
C PHE A 63 -19.71 7.97 -6.14
N GLY A 64 -20.47 8.33 -7.19
CA GLY A 64 -21.35 9.50 -7.21
C GLY A 64 -20.62 10.82 -7.49
N HIS A 65 -19.41 10.75 -8.05
CA HIS A 65 -18.56 11.92 -8.30
C HIS A 65 -19.01 12.74 -9.52
N ASP A 66 -18.72 14.05 -9.47
CA ASP A 66 -18.91 14.95 -10.59
C ASP A 66 -17.78 14.75 -11.62
N PRO A 67 -18.05 14.18 -12.81
CA PRO A 67 -17.02 13.90 -13.79
C PRO A 67 -16.38 15.15 -14.39
N ALA A 68 -16.91 16.35 -14.14
CA ALA A 68 -16.29 17.61 -14.53
C ALA A 68 -15.16 18.05 -13.58
N LYS A 69 -15.00 17.37 -12.44
CA LYS A 69 -13.97 17.67 -11.44
C LYS A 69 -12.97 16.51 -11.33
N PRO A 70 -11.70 16.79 -11.00
CA PRO A 70 -10.76 15.73 -10.65
C PRO A 70 -11.30 14.87 -9.51
N PHE A 71 -11.07 13.56 -9.58
CA PHE A 71 -11.30 12.63 -8.48
C PHE A 71 -9.97 12.38 -7.80
N ARG A 72 -9.92 12.59 -6.49
CA ARG A 72 -8.69 12.64 -5.71
C ARG A 72 -8.70 11.54 -4.66
N MET A 73 -7.67 10.71 -4.69
CA MET A 73 -7.53 9.64 -3.73
C MET A 73 -6.14 9.57 -3.10
N MET A 74 -6.11 9.04 -1.88
CA MET A 74 -4.89 8.61 -1.22
C MET A 74 -4.82 7.09 -1.27
N PHE A 75 -3.64 6.56 -1.58
CA PHE A 75 -3.28 5.18 -1.30
C PHE A 75 -2.31 5.16 -0.12
N ASP A 76 -2.79 4.59 0.99
CA ASP A 76 -2.22 4.74 2.33
C ASP A 76 -2.13 6.20 2.82
N LEU A 77 -1.88 6.34 4.12
CA LEU A 77 -1.71 7.60 4.84
C LEU A 77 -0.46 7.60 5.74
N GLY A 78 0.36 6.54 5.69
CA GLY A 78 1.58 6.41 6.47
C GLY A 78 1.34 6.32 7.98
N LEU A 79 2.27 6.87 8.75
CA LEU A 79 2.19 6.97 10.21
C LEU A 79 1.28 8.11 10.65
N ARG A 80 0.71 8.00 11.86
CA ARG A 80 0.05 9.13 12.52
C ARG A 80 1.07 10.21 12.82
N LYS A 81 0.65 11.47 12.71
CA LYS A 81 1.53 12.65 12.81
C LYS A 81 2.16 12.87 14.19
N SER A 82 1.67 12.20 15.22
CA SER A 82 2.26 12.22 16.56
C SER A 82 1.97 10.93 17.32
N LYS A 83 2.81 10.60 18.31
CA LYS A 83 2.65 9.38 19.12
C LYS A 83 1.33 9.37 19.88
N GLU A 84 0.90 10.53 20.39
CA GLU A 84 -0.28 10.68 21.24
C GLU A 84 -1.59 10.34 20.51
N ARG A 85 -1.56 10.30 19.17
CA ARG A 85 -2.70 9.85 18.35
C ARG A 85 -2.79 8.33 18.23
N TYR A 86 -1.76 7.60 18.63
CA TYR A 86 -1.82 6.15 18.78
C TYR A 86 -2.29 5.77 20.19
N PRO A 87 -2.98 4.63 20.36
CA PRO A 87 -3.16 4.02 21.67
C PRO A 87 -1.81 3.68 22.32
N GLU A 88 -1.78 3.67 23.65
CA GLU A 88 -0.56 3.51 24.46
C GLU A 88 0.31 2.30 24.04
N LYS A 89 -0.32 1.18 23.68
CA LYS A 89 0.40 -0.02 23.20
C LYS A 89 1.19 0.25 21.92
N LEU A 90 0.61 0.97 20.97
CA LEU A 90 1.27 1.36 19.73
C LEU A 90 2.29 2.48 19.93
N GLN A 91 2.10 3.35 20.93
CA GLN A 91 3.15 4.33 21.31
C GLN A 91 4.44 3.61 21.73
N ARG A 92 4.34 2.59 22.59
CA ARG A 92 5.49 1.75 22.98
C ARG A 92 6.08 0.98 21.80
N HIS A 93 5.23 0.50 20.88
CA HIS A 93 5.70 -0.16 19.67
C HIS A 93 6.59 0.78 18.83
N ILE A 94 6.14 2.02 18.62
CA ILE A 94 6.86 3.04 17.85
C ILE A 94 8.20 3.42 18.50
N GLU A 95 8.29 3.43 19.83
CA GLU A 95 9.56 3.68 20.53
C GLU A 95 10.64 2.64 20.17
N GLY A 96 10.23 1.39 19.93
CA GLY A 96 11.10 0.34 19.40
C GLY A 96 11.54 0.52 17.95
N ARG A 97 10.93 1.46 17.22
CA ARG A 97 11.21 1.78 15.81
C ARG A 97 12.12 3.00 15.63
N GLY A 98 12.81 3.44 16.68
CA GLY A 98 13.74 4.56 16.63
C GLY A 98 15.03 4.28 15.82
N PRO A 99 15.61 5.29 15.14
CA PRO A 99 15.04 6.63 14.91
C PRO A 99 13.78 6.58 14.04
N TYR A 100 12.81 7.44 14.34
CA TYR A 100 11.57 7.60 13.60
C TYR A 100 11.22 9.10 13.43
N GLU A 101 10.43 9.41 12.40
CA GLU A 101 9.89 10.74 12.11
C GLU A 101 8.38 10.61 11.82
N LEU A 102 7.54 11.37 12.52
CA LEU A 102 6.07 11.26 12.42
C LEU A 102 5.43 12.48 11.76
N SER A 103 5.95 13.67 12.04
CA SER A 103 5.42 14.94 11.50
C SER A 103 6.10 15.28 10.18
N PRO A 104 5.45 16.05 9.27
CA PRO A 104 4.19 16.77 9.46
C PRO A 104 2.90 15.93 9.25
N GLY A 105 3.00 14.64 8.88
CA GLY A 105 1.85 13.80 8.52
C GLY A 105 1.25 14.17 7.15
N ILE A 106 0.49 13.25 6.55
CA ILE A 106 0.01 13.40 5.16
C ILE A 106 -0.93 14.60 4.99
N ALA A 107 -1.90 14.78 5.90
CA ALA A 107 -2.87 15.87 5.80
C ALA A 107 -2.21 17.26 5.81
N ALA A 108 -1.11 17.44 6.56
CA ALA A 108 -0.39 18.71 6.55
C ALA A 108 0.45 18.88 5.29
N GLN A 109 1.06 17.81 4.76
CA GLN A 109 1.77 17.83 3.48
C GLN A 109 0.84 18.23 2.32
N LEU A 110 -0.39 17.69 2.29
CA LEU A 110 -1.41 18.09 1.31
C LEU A 110 -1.68 19.60 1.37
N LYS A 111 -1.89 20.14 2.58
CA LYS A 111 -2.11 21.58 2.79
C LYS A 111 -0.91 22.41 2.33
N THR A 112 0.32 21.98 2.64
CA THR A 112 1.55 22.65 2.18
C THR A 112 1.65 22.66 0.65
N GLY A 113 1.21 21.58 -0.02
CA GLY A 113 1.14 21.53 -1.48
C GLY A 113 -0.11 22.18 -2.09
N GLY A 114 -0.94 22.85 -1.30
CA GLY A 114 -2.08 23.64 -1.78
C GLY A 114 -3.40 22.89 -1.92
N LEU A 115 -3.52 21.68 -1.35
CA LEU A 115 -4.75 20.88 -1.36
C LEU A 115 -5.34 20.77 0.05
N ASP A 116 -6.64 21.01 0.22
CA ASP A 116 -7.31 20.75 1.50
C ASP A 116 -7.60 19.23 1.61
N PRO A 117 -7.23 18.53 2.70
CA PRO A 117 -7.62 17.14 2.94
C PRO A 117 -9.12 16.86 2.84
N LYS A 118 -9.97 17.90 2.98
CA LYS A 118 -11.41 17.82 2.72
C LYS A 118 -11.77 17.55 1.25
N ASP A 119 -10.85 17.81 0.35
CA ASP A 119 -11.01 17.60 -1.09
C ASP A 119 -10.57 16.20 -1.53
N ILE A 120 -10.21 15.32 -0.60
CA ILE A 120 -9.94 13.90 -0.88
C ILE A 120 -11.26 13.15 -0.91
N ASP A 121 -11.55 12.49 -2.03
CA ASP A 121 -12.78 11.73 -2.25
C ASP A 121 -12.68 10.31 -1.66
N LEU A 122 -11.49 9.71 -1.74
CA LEU A 122 -11.24 8.32 -1.34
C LEU A 122 -9.88 8.17 -0.66
N VAL A 123 -9.86 7.49 0.48
CA VAL A 123 -8.65 6.89 1.05
C VAL A 123 -8.77 5.39 0.87
N MET A 124 -7.85 4.79 0.14
CA MET A 124 -7.72 3.34 0.04
C MET A 124 -6.47 2.92 0.79
N LEU A 125 -6.60 1.97 1.71
CA LEU A 125 -5.43 1.45 2.42
C LEU A 125 -4.99 0.14 1.77
N SER A 126 -3.70 -0.01 1.54
CA SER A 126 -3.07 -1.28 1.14
C SER A 126 -3.40 -2.36 2.16
N HIS A 127 -3.36 -2.00 3.44
CA HIS A 127 -3.79 -2.83 4.57
C HIS A 127 -3.86 -1.95 5.85
N VAL A 128 -4.16 -2.56 7.00
CA VAL A 128 -4.53 -1.85 8.23
C VAL A 128 -3.47 -1.88 9.34
N HIS A 129 -2.19 -2.05 9.00
CA HIS A 129 -1.12 -1.84 9.98
C HIS A 129 -0.97 -0.37 10.36
N TYR A 130 -0.33 -0.15 11.52
CA TYR A 130 -0.28 1.13 12.23
C TYR A 130 0.40 2.26 11.44
N ASP A 131 1.23 1.88 10.48
CA ASP A 131 2.06 2.71 9.63
C ASP A 131 1.49 2.89 8.21
N HIS A 132 0.24 2.50 7.99
CA HIS A 132 -0.47 2.67 6.71
C HIS A 132 -1.72 3.52 6.83
N HIS A 133 -2.45 3.45 7.96
CA HIS A 133 -3.73 4.14 8.08
C HIS A 133 -3.62 5.63 8.43
N GLY A 134 -2.43 6.12 8.82
CA GLY A 134 -2.19 7.52 9.21
C GLY A 134 -3.24 8.03 10.18
N ASP A 135 -3.77 9.22 9.90
CA ASP A 135 -4.79 9.90 10.70
C ASP A 135 -6.12 10.06 9.94
N PRO A 136 -7.00 9.03 9.91
CA PRO A 136 -8.27 9.07 9.19
C PRO A 136 -9.16 10.25 9.55
N GLU A 137 -9.09 10.74 10.79
CA GLU A 137 -9.87 11.88 11.27
C GLU A 137 -9.50 13.21 10.61
N ASP A 138 -8.34 13.31 9.95
CA ASP A 138 -7.92 14.52 9.23
C ASP A 138 -8.55 14.58 7.81
N PHE A 139 -9.30 13.56 7.37
CA PHE A 139 -9.97 13.43 6.07
C PHE A 139 -11.50 13.28 6.23
N PRO A 140 -12.22 14.36 6.58
CA PRO A 140 -13.60 14.27 7.03
C PRO A 140 -14.61 13.93 5.92
N ASN A 141 -14.27 14.16 4.64
CA ASN A 141 -15.15 13.90 3.50
C ASN A 141 -14.82 12.61 2.76
N ALA A 142 -13.61 12.06 2.96
CA ALA A 142 -13.16 10.90 2.23
C ALA A 142 -13.96 9.66 2.63
N LYS A 143 -14.32 8.85 1.65
CA LYS A 143 -14.68 7.44 1.87
C LYS A 143 -13.41 6.65 2.16
N PHE A 144 -13.50 5.62 2.97
CA PHE A 144 -12.40 4.71 3.28
C PHE A 144 -12.70 3.34 2.67
N LYS A 145 -11.74 2.81 1.91
CA LYS A 145 -11.79 1.45 1.36
C LYS A 145 -10.58 0.64 1.76
N VAL A 146 -10.83 -0.62 2.10
CA VAL A 146 -9.81 -1.62 2.43
C VAL A 146 -10.14 -2.93 1.72
N GLY A 147 -9.19 -3.86 1.60
CA GLY A 147 -9.47 -5.18 1.06
C GLY A 147 -10.40 -6.01 1.96
N ALA A 148 -10.96 -7.08 1.40
CA ALA A 148 -11.87 -7.97 2.11
C ALA A 148 -11.20 -8.61 3.34
N GLY A 149 -11.88 -8.58 4.48
CA GLY A 149 -11.40 -9.10 5.77
C GLY A 149 -10.56 -8.13 6.60
N ALA A 150 -10.16 -6.97 6.08
CA ALA A 150 -9.35 -6.01 6.82
C ALA A 150 -10.11 -5.35 8.00
N LEU A 151 -11.42 -5.11 7.88
CA LEU A 151 -12.22 -4.60 9.01
C LEU A 151 -12.35 -5.65 10.11
N ASN A 152 -12.44 -6.93 9.76
CA ASN A 152 -12.41 -8.00 10.75
C ASN A 152 -11.06 -8.03 11.50
N VAL A 153 -9.95 -7.77 10.83
CA VAL A 153 -8.63 -7.65 11.46
C VAL A 153 -8.58 -6.44 12.41
N LEU A 154 -9.15 -5.29 12.03
CA LEU A 154 -9.22 -4.13 12.93
C LEU A 154 -10.03 -4.41 14.20
N GLU A 155 -11.19 -5.06 14.04
CA GLU A 155 -12.11 -5.34 15.13
C GLU A 155 -11.59 -6.43 16.07
N ASN A 156 -11.14 -7.55 15.51
CA ASN A 156 -10.86 -8.78 16.27
C ASN A 156 -9.36 -9.05 16.44
N GLY A 157 -8.50 -8.29 15.76
CA GLY A 157 -7.07 -8.58 15.68
C GLY A 157 -6.78 -9.92 14.98
N LEU A 158 -5.59 -10.48 15.27
CA LEU A 158 -5.14 -11.77 14.73
C LEU A 158 -5.00 -12.86 15.80
N GLY A 159 -5.52 -12.60 17.01
CA GLY A 159 -5.43 -13.52 18.15
C GLY A 159 -4.00 -13.96 18.48
N GLU A 160 -3.85 -15.22 18.88
CA GLU A 160 -2.55 -15.84 19.23
C GLU A 160 -1.67 -16.16 17.99
N ILE A 161 -2.21 -16.02 16.78
CA ILE A 161 -1.47 -16.34 15.53
C ILE A 161 -0.35 -15.32 15.29
N ALA A 162 -0.61 -14.04 15.59
CA ALA A 162 0.35 -12.96 15.42
C ALA A 162 0.29 -11.96 16.58
N PRO A 163 0.67 -12.35 17.81
CA PRO A 163 0.51 -11.52 19.02
C PRO A 163 1.40 -10.26 19.01
N HIS A 164 2.41 -10.24 18.14
CA HIS A 164 3.30 -9.11 17.92
C HIS A 164 2.68 -8.00 17.06
N GLN A 165 1.55 -8.29 16.40
CA GLN A 165 0.80 -7.32 15.60
C GLN A 165 -0.32 -6.70 16.44
N HIS A 166 -0.57 -5.40 16.25
CA HIS A 166 -1.50 -4.64 17.09
C HIS A 166 -2.48 -3.88 16.21
N PHE A 167 -3.76 -4.12 16.44
CA PHE A 167 -4.86 -3.50 15.72
C PHE A 167 -5.78 -2.81 16.71
N VAL A 168 -6.45 -1.76 16.24
CA VAL A 168 -7.23 -0.87 17.07
C VAL A 168 -8.62 -0.76 16.44
N PRO A 169 -9.66 -1.26 17.12
CA PRO A 169 -11.04 -1.01 16.73
C PRO A 169 -11.30 0.49 16.55
N ASP A 170 -12.24 0.85 15.70
CA ASP A 170 -12.59 2.26 15.40
C ASP A 170 -11.44 3.12 14.82
N THR A 171 -10.35 2.51 14.33
CA THR A 171 -9.29 3.24 13.61
C THR A 171 -9.84 3.99 12.40
N LEU A 172 -10.75 3.36 11.67
CA LEU A 172 -11.40 3.94 10.50
C LEU A 172 -12.76 4.54 10.87
N PRO A 173 -13.26 5.55 10.13
CA PRO A 173 -14.54 6.18 10.44
C PRO A 173 -15.71 5.20 10.47
N ALA A 174 -16.44 5.16 11.59
CA ALA A 174 -17.63 4.32 11.79
C ALA A 174 -18.93 4.96 11.26
N ASP A 175 -18.87 6.17 10.70
CA ASP A 175 -20.01 6.96 10.21
C ASP A 175 -20.53 6.52 8.82
N GLY A 176 -20.28 5.25 8.45
CA GLY A 176 -20.67 4.68 7.15
C GLY A 176 -19.74 5.04 5.99
N ARG A 177 -18.66 5.80 6.23
CA ARG A 177 -17.66 6.11 5.19
C ARG A 177 -16.66 5.00 4.96
N SER A 178 -16.53 4.03 5.87
CA SER A 178 -15.61 2.90 5.74
C SER A 178 -16.30 1.65 5.18
N SER A 179 -15.68 0.99 4.21
CA SER A 179 -16.20 -0.24 3.59
C SER A 179 -15.07 -1.14 3.10
N GLU A 180 -15.33 -2.44 2.98
CA GLU A 180 -14.43 -3.36 2.28
C GLU A 180 -14.72 -3.37 0.77
N LEU A 181 -13.71 -3.75 -0.01
CA LEU A 181 -13.91 -4.24 -1.37
C LEU A 181 -14.59 -5.61 -1.34
N SER A 182 -15.20 -6.00 -2.46
CA SER A 182 -15.75 -7.36 -2.61
C SER A 182 -14.62 -8.40 -2.51
N ASP A 183 -14.93 -9.57 -1.98
CA ASP A 183 -13.94 -10.63 -1.78
C ASP A 183 -13.48 -11.21 -3.13
N PRO A 184 -12.17 -11.18 -3.46
CA PRO A 184 -11.65 -11.71 -4.71
C PRO A 184 -11.88 -13.21 -4.90
N ALA A 185 -12.11 -13.97 -3.83
CA ALA A 185 -12.39 -15.40 -3.90
C ALA A 185 -13.84 -15.72 -4.29
N THR A 186 -14.77 -14.77 -4.13
CA THR A 186 -16.21 -15.03 -4.31
C THR A 186 -16.91 -14.07 -5.27
N SER A 187 -16.32 -12.90 -5.56
CA SER A 187 -16.88 -11.90 -6.44
C SER A 187 -16.42 -12.07 -7.89
N GLU A 188 -17.38 -12.01 -8.83
CA GLU A 188 -17.09 -12.06 -10.26
C GLU A 188 -16.48 -10.75 -10.81
N GLU A 189 -16.42 -9.68 -10.01
CA GLU A 189 -15.84 -8.39 -10.41
C GLU A 189 -14.33 -8.48 -10.62
N TRP A 190 -13.67 -9.41 -9.91
CA TRP A 190 -12.23 -9.62 -10.00
C TRP A 190 -11.89 -10.52 -11.18
N LYS A 191 -10.96 -10.06 -12.03
CA LYS A 191 -10.51 -10.77 -13.23
C LYS A 191 -8.99 -10.93 -13.22
N PRO A 192 -8.44 -11.97 -13.86
CA PRO A 192 -7.00 -12.07 -14.03
C PRO A 192 -6.44 -10.90 -14.85
N LEU A 193 -5.25 -10.40 -14.46
CA LEU A 193 -4.51 -9.36 -15.17
C LEU A 193 -3.01 -9.68 -15.09
N GLY A 194 -2.39 -9.98 -16.23
CA GLY A 194 -1.00 -10.44 -16.27
C GLY A 194 -0.75 -11.63 -15.32
N PRO A 195 0.26 -11.58 -14.43
CA PRO A 195 0.55 -12.66 -13.49
C PRO A 195 -0.40 -12.68 -12.27
N PHE A 196 -1.32 -11.73 -12.14
CA PHE A 196 -2.20 -11.58 -10.99
C PHE A 196 -3.54 -12.29 -11.24
N PRO A 197 -3.96 -13.25 -10.39
CA PRO A 197 -5.22 -13.98 -10.57
C PRO A 197 -6.47 -13.12 -10.39
N ALA A 198 -6.38 -12.07 -9.58
CA ALA A 198 -7.51 -11.22 -9.22
C ALA A 198 -7.10 -9.74 -9.24
N ALA A 199 -7.65 -9.01 -10.21
CA ALA A 199 -7.57 -7.58 -10.35
C ALA A 199 -8.97 -7.00 -10.56
N LEU A 200 -9.23 -5.84 -9.94
CA LEU A 200 -10.48 -5.10 -10.03
C LEU A 200 -10.19 -3.73 -10.68
N ASP A 201 -10.81 -3.44 -11.82
CA ASP A 201 -10.76 -2.10 -12.42
C ASP A 201 -11.59 -1.14 -11.57
N LEU A 202 -10.92 -0.29 -10.79
CA LEU A 202 -11.56 0.56 -9.78
C LEU A 202 -12.50 1.59 -10.40
N PHE A 203 -12.15 2.07 -11.59
CA PHE A 203 -12.85 3.15 -12.28
C PHE A 203 -13.64 2.67 -13.50
N GLY A 204 -13.33 1.46 -14.00
CA GLY A 204 -13.94 0.89 -15.20
C GLY A 204 -13.37 1.46 -16.50
N ASP A 205 -12.25 2.18 -16.43
CA ASP A 205 -11.58 2.82 -17.56
C ASP A 205 -10.11 2.43 -17.70
N ALA A 206 -9.69 1.37 -16.99
CA ALA A 206 -8.33 0.85 -16.96
C ALA A 206 -7.26 1.87 -16.50
N SER A 207 -7.64 2.93 -15.79
CA SER A 207 -6.69 3.91 -15.25
C SER A 207 -6.10 3.48 -13.89
N VAL A 208 -6.85 2.75 -13.06
CA VAL A 208 -6.38 2.19 -11.79
C VAL A 208 -7.00 0.81 -11.58
N PHE A 209 -6.15 -0.20 -11.37
CA PHE A 209 -6.57 -1.52 -10.92
C PHE A 209 -6.19 -1.74 -9.47
N VAL A 210 -7.11 -2.29 -8.68
CA VAL A 210 -6.79 -2.92 -7.39
C VAL A 210 -6.33 -4.35 -7.67
N ILE A 211 -5.21 -4.75 -7.10
CA ILE A 211 -4.67 -6.11 -7.23
C ILE A 211 -4.73 -6.79 -5.87
N ASP A 212 -5.32 -7.98 -5.83
CA ASP A 212 -5.26 -8.85 -4.65
C ASP A 212 -3.81 -9.32 -4.41
N ALA A 213 -3.28 -9.06 -3.23
CA ALA A 213 -1.88 -9.33 -2.89
C ALA A 213 -1.78 -10.06 -1.52
N PRO A 214 -2.30 -11.29 -1.42
CA PRO A 214 -2.38 -12.00 -0.16
C PRO A 214 -1.01 -12.38 0.39
N GLY A 215 -0.96 -12.62 1.70
CA GLY A 215 0.23 -13.08 2.41
C GLY A 215 0.59 -12.23 3.61
N HIS A 216 0.68 -10.90 3.44
CA HIS A 216 1.10 -10.01 4.52
C HIS A 216 0.03 -9.89 5.63
N LEU A 217 -1.18 -9.50 5.23
CA LEU A 217 -2.35 -9.34 6.10
C LEU A 217 -3.63 -9.69 5.32
N PRO A 218 -4.69 -10.22 5.96
CA PRO A 218 -5.99 -10.35 5.30
C PRO A 218 -6.45 -9.01 4.72
N GLY A 219 -6.88 -9.02 3.47
CA GLY A 219 -7.29 -7.83 2.73
C GLY A 219 -6.14 -6.94 2.26
N HIS A 220 -4.89 -7.45 2.21
CA HIS A 220 -3.77 -6.72 1.60
C HIS A 220 -3.96 -6.57 0.09
N ILE A 221 -3.82 -5.34 -0.41
CA ILE A 221 -4.02 -4.97 -1.80
C ILE A 221 -2.88 -4.07 -2.30
N ASN A 222 -2.63 -4.15 -3.62
CA ASN A 222 -1.79 -3.21 -4.36
C ASN A 222 -2.65 -2.35 -5.28
N LEU A 223 -2.13 -1.20 -5.72
CA LEU A 223 -2.71 -0.41 -6.81
C LEU A 223 -1.79 -0.36 -8.03
N LEU A 224 -2.32 -0.75 -9.18
CA LEU A 224 -1.67 -0.56 -10.47
C LEU A 224 -2.25 0.68 -11.17
N CYS A 225 -1.45 1.74 -11.24
CA CYS A 225 -1.85 3.04 -11.78
C CYS A 225 -1.31 3.25 -13.20
N ARG A 226 -2.19 3.63 -14.13
CA ARG A 226 -1.81 4.00 -15.50
C ARG A 226 -1.52 5.50 -15.58
N THR A 227 -0.25 5.86 -15.70
CA THR A 227 0.14 7.24 -16.04
C THR A 227 0.33 7.38 -17.55
N LYS A 228 0.53 8.61 -18.01
CA LYS A 228 0.71 8.91 -19.44
C LYS A 228 1.94 8.19 -20.04
N ASP A 229 2.97 7.98 -19.23
CA ASP A 229 4.28 7.51 -19.70
C ASP A 229 4.58 6.05 -19.33
N ARG A 230 3.96 5.54 -18.25
CA ARG A 230 4.23 4.22 -17.67
C ARG A 230 3.10 3.74 -16.77
N TRP A 231 3.17 2.47 -16.37
CA TRP A 231 2.41 1.92 -15.26
C TRP A 231 3.22 2.00 -13.97
N ILE A 232 2.56 2.23 -12.85
CA ILE A 232 3.17 2.28 -11.52
C ILE A 232 2.38 1.35 -10.60
N MET A 233 3.04 0.32 -10.06
CA MET A 233 2.46 -0.58 -9.07
C MET A 233 2.88 -0.15 -7.66
N LEU A 234 1.90 0.31 -6.89
CA LEU A 234 2.02 0.67 -5.49
C LEU A 234 1.78 -0.59 -4.65
N CYS A 235 2.84 -1.15 -4.09
CA CYS A 235 2.86 -2.53 -3.59
C CYS A 235 2.54 -2.66 -2.09
N GLY A 236 2.31 -1.54 -1.39
CA GLY A 236 2.19 -1.54 0.07
C GLY A 236 3.29 -2.39 0.72
N ASP A 237 2.88 -3.32 1.58
CA ASP A 237 3.72 -4.32 2.25
C ASP A 237 3.76 -5.71 1.59
N ALA A 238 3.48 -5.83 0.28
CA ALA A 238 3.70 -7.09 -0.42
C ALA A 238 5.17 -7.55 -0.32
N PHE A 239 6.09 -6.59 -0.18
CA PHE A 239 7.48 -6.79 0.23
C PHE A 239 8.00 -5.53 0.95
N HIS A 240 8.95 -5.69 1.88
CA HIS A 240 9.52 -4.57 2.67
C HIS A 240 10.92 -4.15 2.25
N ASP A 241 11.51 -4.89 1.31
CA ASP A 241 12.89 -4.69 0.86
C ASP A 241 13.01 -5.08 -0.60
N ARG A 242 13.58 -4.19 -1.41
CA ARG A 242 13.76 -4.40 -2.84
C ARG A 242 14.51 -5.70 -3.18
N ARG A 243 15.40 -6.15 -2.29
CA ARG A 243 16.18 -7.37 -2.46
C ARG A 243 15.32 -8.65 -2.42
N LEU A 244 14.13 -8.59 -1.82
CA LEU A 244 13.12 -9.65 -1.92
C LEU A 244 12.58 -9.74 -3.35
N LEU A 245 12.32 -8.58 -3.96
CA LEU A 245 11.85 -8.50 -5.33
C LEU A 245 12.94 -8.93 -6.33
N THR A 246 14.21 -8.52 -6.15
CA THR A 246 15.31 -8.94 -7.04
C THR A 246 15.74 -10.39 -6.84
N GLY A 247 15.39 -11.00 -5.70
CA GLY A 247 15.79 -12.36 -5.34
C GLY A 247 17.18 -12.46 -4.71
N GLU A 248 17.82 -11.33 -4.42
CA GLU A 248 19.07 -11.27 -3.64
C GLU A 248 18.89 -11.72 -2.19
N LYS A 249 17.66 -11.58 -1.66
CA LYS A 249 17.26 -12.02 -0.32
C LYS A 249 15.94 -12.78 -0.38
N VAL A 250 15.67 -13.54 0.67
CA VAL A 250 14.37 -14.21 0.90
C VAL A 250 13.71 -13.63 2.15
N ILE A 251 12.42 -13.96 2.37
CA ILE A 251 11.65 -13.49 3.51
C ILE A 251 12.37 -13.84 4.83
N GLY A 252 12.53 -12.84 5.70
CA GLY A 252 13.11 -13.01 7.03
C GLY A 252 12.15 -13.73 7.98
N THR A 253 12.68 -14.61 8.84
CA THR A 253 11.93 -15.23 9.94
C THR A 253 12.79 -15.24 11.21
N TRP A 254 12.12 -15.21 12.36
CA TRP A 254 12.79 -15.19 13.67
C TRP A 254 12.10 -16.13 14.66
N GLN A 255 12.76 -16.41 15.79
CA GLN A 255 12.15 -17.17 16.87
C GLN A 255 11.44 -16.22 17.84
N GLY A 256 10.17 -16.51 18.13
CA GLY A 256 9.39 -15.84 19.15
C GLY A 256 9.77 -16.27 20.57
N PRO A 257 9.19 -15.62 21.59
CA PRO A 257 9.50 -15.90 23.00
C PRO A 257 9.27 -17.36 23.43
N GLU A 258 8.34 -18.04 22.76
CA GLU A 258 7.98 -19.45 23.04
C GLU A 258 8.68 -20.44 22.09
N GLY A 259 9.67 -19.97 21.31
CA GLY A 259 10.40 -20.78 20.34
C GLY A 259 9.65 -21.04 19.03
N ASN A 260 8.46 -20.46 18.87
CA ASN A 260 7.70 -20.49 17.62
C ASN A 260 8.40 -19.66 16.53
N ARG A 261 8.35 -20.14 15.28
CA ARG A 261 8.85 -19.38 14.13
C ARG A 261 7.85 -18.27 13.78
N LEU A 262 8.31 -17.04 13.77
CA LEU A 262 7.55 -15.84 13.43
C LEU A 262 8.02 -15.27 12.10
N CYS A 263 7.10 -14.60 11.41
CA CYS A 263 7.28 -13.90 10.16
C CYS A 263 6.50 -12.59 10.21
N ILE A 264 6.94 -11.57 9.47
CA ILE A 264 6.20 -10.31 9.34
C ILE A 264 4.90 -10.52 8.56
N HIS A 265 4.95 -11.40 7.56
CA HIS A 265 3.78 -11.82 6.80
C HIS A 265 3.02 -12.90 7.56
N LEU A 266 1.70 -12.73 7.68
CA LEU A 266 0.84 -13.70 8.34
C LEU A 266 0.87 -15.08 7.66
N ASN A 267 0.93 -15.09 6.33
CA ASN A 267 1.04 -16.30 5.50
C ASN A 267 2.28 -16.18 4.58
N GLU A 268 3.42 -16.69 5.07
CA GLU A 268 4.72 -16.64 4.37
C GLU A 268 4.67 -17.27 2.96
N PRO A 269 4.08 -18.47 2.74
CA PRO A 269 3.94 -19.03 1.39
C PRO A 269 3.16 -18.16 0.41
N GLU A 270 2.04 -17.57 0.83
CA GLU A 270 1.27 -16.67 -0.04
C GLU A 270 2.02 -15.37 -0.33
N ALA A 271 2.69 -14.79 0.68
CA ALA A 271 3.52 -13.61 0.48
C ALA A 271 4.65 -13.88 -0.52
N ALA A 272 5.32 -15.04 -0.41
CA ALA A 272 6.36 -15.44 -1.35
C ALA A 272 5.84 -15.57 -2.79
N GLU A 273 4.61 -16.09 -2.98
CA GLU A 273 3.98 -16.17 -4.29
C GLU A 273 3.58 -14.79 -4.83
N SER A 274 3.06 -13.89 -3.98
CA SER A 274 2.79 -12.49 -4.34
C SER A 274 4.07 -11.77 -4.79
N ILE A 275 5.19 -11.95 -4.08
CA ILE A 275 6.51 -11.41 -4.46
C ILE A 275 6.99 -12.02 -5.79
N ARG A 276 6.79 -13.32 -6.00
CA ARG A 276 7.16 -13.99 -7.26
C ARG A 276 6.40 -13.39 -8.45
N ARG A 277 5.09 -13.15 -8.32
CA ARG A 277 4.26 -12.52 -9.37
C ARG A 277 4.68 -11.08 -9.64
N LEU A 278 4.97 -10.31 -8.60
CA LEU A 278 5.51 -8.95 -8.74
C LEU A 278 6.87 -8.94 -9.46
N ARG A 279 7.75 -9.88 -9.14
CA ARG A 279 9.03 -10.04 -9.84
C ARG A 279 8.84 -10.39 -11.31
N GLU A 280 7.95 -11.32 -11.62
CA GLU A 280 7.58 -11.67 -13.00
C GLU A 280 7.03 -10.46 -13.74
N PHE A 281 6.17 -9.68 -13.08
CA PHE A 281 5.55 -8.48 -13.64
C PHE A 281 6.58 -7.37 -13.97
N GLU A 282 7.52 -7.10 -13.07
CA GLU A 282 8.57 -6.09 -13.29
C GLU A 282 9.55 -6.47 -14.41
N GLN A 283 9.71 -7.77 -14.66
CA GLN A 283 10.60 -8.28 -15.71
C GLN A 283 9.93 -8.33 -17.09
N ASP A 284 8.64 -8.01 -17.18
CA ASP A 284 7.93 -7.99 -18.46
C ASP A 284 8.54 -6.91 -19.38
N PRO A 285 8.96 -7.28 -20.61
CA PRO A 285 9.66 -6.35 -21.50
C PRO A 285 8.72 -5.45 -22.31
N PHE A 286 7.40 -5.69 -22.27
CA PHE A 286 6.42 -4.99 -23.12
C PHE A 286 5.80 -3.80 -22.39
N ASP A 287 5.46 -3.99 -21.13
CA ASP A 287 4.87 -2.94 -20.31
C ASP A 287 5.96 -2.20 -19.53
N LYS A 288 6.01 -0.87 -19.70
CA LYS A 288 6.86 -0.02 -18.84
C LYS A 288 6.22 0.05 -17.46
N VAL A 289 6.59 -0.85 -16.57
CA VAL A 289 6.08 -0.89 -15.20
C VAL A 289 7.18 -0.52 -14.20
N GLU A 290 6.83 0.32 -13.23
CA GLU A 290 7.65 0.59 -12.06
C GLU A 290 6.94 0.09 -10.80
N LEU A 291 7.61 -0.75 -9.99
CA LEU A 291 7.10 -1.21 -8.70
C LEU A 291 7.72 -0.40 -7.57
N VAL A 292 6.90 -0.03 -6.58
CA VAL A 292 7.34 0.62 -5.34
C VAL A 292 6.59 0.06 -4.14
N ALA A 293 7.31 -0.47 -3.15
CA ALA A 293 6.74 -0.82 -1.86
C ALA A 293 6.75 0.35 -0.87
N ALA A 294 5.95 0.25 0.20
CA ALA A 294 5.76 1.31 1.18
C ALA A 294 7.06 1.70 1.91
N HIS A 295 7.99 0.77 2.04
CA HIS A 295 9.22 0.90 2.83
C HIS A 295 10.51 0.90 2.01
N GLU A 296 10.45 1.32 0.74
CA GLU A 296 11.65 1.41 -0.11
C GLU A 296 12.42 2.73 0.07
N GLU A 297 13.43 2.74 0.93
CA GLU A 297 14.31 3.88 1.17
C GLU A 297 15.12 4.28 -0.07
N GLY A 298 15.65 3.29 -0.81
CA GLY A 298 16.46 3.53 -2.00
C GLY A 298 15.64 4.12 -3.16
N TRP A 299 14.37 3.73 -3.28
CA TRP A 299 13.44 4.31 -4.24
C TRP A 299 13.06 5.73 -3.84
N TRP A 300 12.73 5.95 -2.56
CA TRP A 300 12.37 7.27 -2.05
C TRP A 300 13.49 8.29 -2.24
N GLU A 301 14.73 7.95 -1.90
CA GLU A 301 15.87 8.86 -2.05
C GLU A 301 16.09 9.32 -3.51
N LYS A 302 15.83 8.44 -4.49
CA LYS A 302 15.91 8.78 -5.91
C LYS A 302 14.73 9.64 -6.37
N ASN A 303 13.54 9.41 -5.83
CA ASN A 303 12.28 9.99 -6.34
C ASN A 303 11.69 11.13 -5.49
N LYS A 304 12.20 11.43 -4.30
CA LYS A 304 11.67 12.47 -3.41
C LYS A 304 11.64 13.88 -4.00
N HIS A 305 12.43 14.13 -5.04
CA HIS A 305 12.38 15.38 -5.80
C HIS A 305 11.07 15.56 -6.60
N LEU A 306 10.30 14.48 -6.77
CA LEU A 306 8.97 14.37 -7.36
C LEU A 306 7.87 14.23 -6.30
N ALA A 307 8.18 14.39 -5.00
CA ALA A 307 7.16 14.34 -3.96
C ALA A 307 6.05 15.38 -4.19
N PHE A 308 4.85 15.07 -3.69
CA PHE A 308 3.69 15.95 -3.79
C PHE A 308 4.05 17.41 -3.44
N PRO A 309 3.67 18.41 -4.25
CA PRO A 309 2.65 18.36 -5.32
C PRO A 309 3.15 17.98 -6.72
N LYS A 310 4.37 17.46 -6.87
CA LYS A 310 4.85 16.93 -8.16
C LYS A 310 4.42 15.47 -8.33
N THR A 311 4.60 14.94 -9.54
CA THR A 311 4.14 13.61 -9.93
C THR A 311 5.29 12.77 -10.48
N LEU A 312 5.16 11.45 -10.34
CA LEU A 312 5.96 10.44 -11.06
C LEU A 312 5.67 10.46 -12.56
#